data_AF-A0A5E5B673-F1
#
_entry.id   AF-A0A5E5B673-F1
#
_cell.length_a   1.000
_cell.length_b   1.000
_cell.length_c   1.000
_cell.angle_alpha   90.00
_cell.angle_beta   90.00
_cell.angle_gamma   90.00
#
_symmetry.space_group_name_H-M   'P 1'
#
loop_
_entity.id
_entity.type
_entity.pdbx_description
1 polymer ?
#
loop_
_entity_poly.entity_id
_entity_poly.type
_entity_poly.pdbx_seq_one_letter_code
_entity_poly.pdbx_strand_id
1 'polypeptide(L)'
;MMWSDTSNVITLGISSVLGVIAGSFVYALVSRNFRWEGFHGTEDTANHMVGGALMGFGGVTALGCTVGQGLSGVSTLAVGSFVAIAAILVGGVCAFKYQMWRIERSV
;
A
#
# COMPACT_ATOMS: atom_id res chain seq x y z
N MET A 1 6.35 24.65 -8.55
CA MET A 1 7.51 23.73 -8.51
C MET A 1 7.00 22.31 -8.32
N MET A 2 6.22 21.84 -9.30
CA MET A 2 5.39 20.66 -9.19
C MET A 2 5.54 19.97 -10.53
N TRP A 3 6.20 18.81 -10.55
CA TRP A 3 6.54 17.99 -11.72
C TRP A 3 7.96 18.16 -12.26
N SER A 4 8.83 17.23 -11.84
CA SER A 4 9.91 16.69 -12.67
C SER A 4 11.04 17.65 -13.08
N ASP A 5 11.58 18.44 -12.15
CA ASP A 5 12.77 19.25 -12.42
C ASP A 5 14.07 18.48 -12.08
N THR A 6 14.69 17.94 -13.14
CA THR A 6 16.13 17.98 -13.46
C THR A 6 17.16 17.31 -12.53
N SER A 7 16.84 16.96 -11.29
CA SER A 7 17.81 16.31 -10.40
C SER A 7 17.65 14.79 -10.42
N ASN A 8 18.62 14.09 -11.01
CA ASN A 8 18.86 12.64 -10.83
C ASN A 8 19.28 12.33 -9.37
N VAL A 9 18.60 12.91 -8.39
CA VAL A 9 18.89 12.73 -6.97
C VAL A 9 17.88 11.77 -6.39
N ILE A 10 18.40 10.68 -5.84
CA ILE A 10 17.60 9.69 -5.12
C ILE A 10 17.06 10.39 -3.87
N THR A 11 15.79 10.79 -3.92
CA THR A 11 15.09 11.38 -2.77
C THR A 11 14.88 10.31 -1.70
N LEU A 12 14.80 10.72 -0.43
CA LEU A 12 14.55 9.81 0.71
C LEU A 12 13.36 8.88 0.48
N GLY A 13 12.28 9.34 -0.16
CA GLY A 13 11.15 8.47 -0.50
C GLY A 13 11.53 7.31 -1.43
N ILE A 14 12.36 7.57 -2.45
CA ILE A 14 12.80 6.56 -3.43
C ILE A 14 13.78 5.59 -2.78
N SER A 15 14.75 6.08 -2.00
CA SER A 15 15.68 5.20 -1.28
C SER A 15 15.00 4.37 -0.21
N SER A 16 13.97 4.89 0.47
CA SER A 16 13.17 4.11 1.42
C SER A 16 12.42 2.97 0.75
N VAL A 17 11.85 3.17 -0.45
CA VAL A 17 11.19 2.08 -1.19
C VAL A 17 12.19 0.96 -1.51
N LEU A 18 13.36 1.30 -2.04
CA LEU A 18 14.41 0.32 -2.31
C LEU A 18 14.89 -0.37 -1.03
N GLY A 19 15.02 0.38 0.07
CA GLY A 19 15.39 -0.15 1.38
C GLY A 19 14.37 -1.13 1.95
N VAL A 20 13.07 -0.86 1.80
CA VAL A 20 12.01 -1.79 2.23
C VAL A 20 12.02 -3.07 1.40
N ILE A 21 12.22 -2.97 0.07
CA ILE A 21 12.32 -4.14 -0.81
C ILE A 21 13.54 -4.98 -0.43
N ALA A 22 14.72 -4.38 -0.33
CA ALA A 22 15.94 -5.10 0.03
C ALA A 22 15.88 -5.68 1.45
N GLY A 23 15.39 -4.90 2.42
CA GLY A 23 15.28 -5.32 3.81
C GLY A 23 14.30 -6.47 4.02
N SER A 24 13.12 -6.41 3.40
CA SER A 24 12.13 -7.50 3.45
C SER A 24 12.65 -8.77 2.76
N PHE A 25 13.37 -8.63 1.65
CA PHE A 25 14.02 -9.76 0.98
C PHE A 25 15.08 -10.43 1.86
N VAL A 26 16.01 -9.66 2.43
CA VAL A 26 17.05 -10.19 3.34
C VAL A 26 16.40 -10.87 4.55
N TYR A 27 15.37 -10.26 5.14
CA TYR A 27 14.65 -10.84 6.27
C TYR A 27 13.96 -12.16 5.89
N ALA A 28 13.31 -12.24 4.73
CA ALA A 28 12.67 -13.47 4.25
C ALA A 28 13.68 -14.61 4.06
N LEU A 29 14.88 -14.31 3.56
CA LEU A 29 15.97 -15.28 3.40
C LEU A 29 16.50 -15.77 4.75
N VAL A 30 16.76 -14.86 5.70
CA VAL A 30 17.26 -15.20 7.03
C VAL A 30 16.23 -16.03 7.80
N SER A 31 14.95 -15.66 7.69
CA SER A 31 13.83 -16.37 8.31
C SER A 31 13.55 -17.74 7.63
N ARG A 32 14.19 -18.04 6.49
CA ARG A 32 13.96 -19.24 5.66
C ARG A 32 12.49 -19.45 5.25
N ASN A 33 11.69 -18.38 5.30
CA ASN A 33 10.29 -18.38 4.88
C ASN A 33 10.12 -17.89 3.44
N PHE A 34 11.22 -17.71 2.71
CA PHE A 34 11.16 -17.32 1.31
C PHE A 34 10.49 -18.42 0.48
N ARG A 35 9.31 -18.10 -0.05
CA ARG A 35 8.54 -18.93 -0.97
C ARG A 35 8.23 -18.11 -2.20
N TRP A 36 8.50 -18.69 -3.37
CA TRP A 36 8.11 -18.08 -4.63
C TRP A 36 6.62 -18.36 -4.87
N GLU A 37 5.78 -17.39 -4.54
CA GLU A 37 4.34 -17.45 -4.76
C GLU A 37 3.97 -16.64 -6.00
N GLY A 38 3.24 -17.26 -6.92
CA GLY A 38 2.68 -16.61 -8.11
C GLY A 38 1.17 -16.50 -8.00
N PHE A 39 0.59 -15.63 -8.83
CA PHE A 39 -0.86 -15.49 -8.91
C PHE A 39 -1.49 -16.78 -9.45
N HIS A 40 -2.53 -17.27 -8.76
CA HIS A 40 -3.20 -18.53 -9.11
C HIS A 40 -4.01 -18.44 -10.42
N GLY A 41 -4.42 -17.23 -10.84
CA GLY A 41 -5.23 -17.03 -12.04
C GLY A 41 -5.22 -15.60 -12.60
N THR A 42 -5.79 -15.45 -13.79
CA THR A 42 -5.93 -14.16 -14.49
C THR A 42 -6.84 -13.19 -13.72
N GLU A 43 -7.93 -13.69 -13.14
CA GLU A 43 -8.85 -12.88 -12.33
C GLU A 43 -8.20 -12.37 -11.04
N ASP A 44 -7.37 -13.19 -10.39
CA ASP A 44 -6.64 -12.82 -9.18
C ASP A 44 -5.62 -11.72 -9.46
N THR A 45 -4.87 -11.85 -10.55
CA THR A 45 -3.95 -10.82 -11.04
C THR A 45 -4.68 -9.51 -11.35
N ALA A 46 -5.84 -9.60 -12.03
CA ALA A 46 -6.64 -8.43 -12.40
C ALA A 46 -7.19 -7.71 -11.15
N ASN A 47 -7.72 -8.45 -10.17
CA ASN A 47 -8.19 -7.87 -8.91
C ASN A 47 -7.04 -7.19 -8.14
N HIS A 48 -5.85 -7.79 -8.10
CA HIS A 48 -4.67 -7.19 -7.47
C HIS A 48 -4.19 -5.93 -8.19
N MET A 49 -4.17 -5.91 -9.53
CA MET A 49 -3.82 -4.71 -10.29
C MET A 49 -4.81 -3.58 -10.06
N VAL A 50 -6.12 -3.87 -10.09
CA VAL A 50 -7.17 -2.87 -9.82
C VAL A 50 -7.05 -2.35 -8.39
N GLY A 51 -6.81 -3.23 -7.42
CA GLY A 51 -6.55 -2.85 -6.03
C GLY A 51 -5.33 -1.94 -5.88
N GLY A 52 -4.22 -2.25 -6.56
CA GLY A 52 -3.01 -1.43 -6.57
C GLY A 52 -3.24 -0.04 -7.18
N ALA A 53 -3.98 0.05 -8.28
CA ALA A 53 -4.33 1.32 -8.91
C ALA A 53 -5.21 2.18 -7.98
N LEU A 54 -6.20 1.58 -7.33
CA LEU A 54 -7.06 2.26 -6.35
C LEU A 54 -6.26 2.75 -5.14
N MET A 55 -5.32 1.94 -4.65
CA MET A 55 -4.45 2.31 -3.53
C MET A 55 -3.51 3.47 -3.89
N GLY A 56 -2.96 3.47 -5.11
CA GLY A 56 -2.13 4.55 -5.62
C GLY A 56 -2.91 5.87 -5.76
N PHE A 57 -4.08 5.81 -6.41
CA PHE A 57 -4.96 6.98 -6.53
C PHE A 57 -5.37 7.53 -5.16
N GLY A 58 -5.85 6.65 -4.27
CA GLY A 58 -6.25 7.03 -2.91
C GLY A 58 -5.09 7.61 -2.09
N GLY A 59 -3.87 7.11 -2.25
CA GLY A 59 -2.69 7.64 -1.58
C GLY A 59 -2.34 9.07 -2.00
N VAL A 60 -2.51 9.39 -3.28
CA VAL A 60 -2.35 10.77 -3.78
C VAL A 60 -3.46 11.67 -3.26
N THR A 61 -4.73 11.22 -3.29
CA THR A 61 -5.87 12.00 -2.80
C THR A 61 -5.80 12.26 -1.29
N ALA A 62 -5.35 11.28 -0.51
CA ALA A 62 -5.18 11.40 0.93
C ALA A 62 -3.89 12.14 1.34
N LEU A 63 -3.07 12.55 0.36
CA LEU A 63 -1.75 13.15 0.57
C LEU A 63 -0.89 12.31 1.54
N GLY A 64 -0.96 10.99 1.39
CA GLY A 64 -0.22 10.04 2.21
C GLY A 64 -0.77 8.62 2.20
N CYS A 65 -0.07 7.73 2.89
CA CYS A 65 -0.43 6.33 3.08
C CYS A 65 -0.64 6.03 4.57
N THR A 66 -0.92 4.77 4.92
CA THR A 66 -1.03 4.33 6.31
C THR A 66 0.22 4.63 7.15
N VAL A 67 1.42 4.60 6.56
CA VAL A 67 2.66 4.99 7.27
C VAL A 67 2.70 6.51 7.47
N GLY A 68 2.44 7.29 6.42
CA GLY A 68 2.52 8.76 6.48
C GLY A 68 1.42 9.39 7.35
N GLN A 69 0.15 9.09 7.06
CA GLN A 69 -0.97 9.65 7.82
C GLN A 69 -1.19 8.92 9.15
N GLY A 70 -0.95 7.60 9.20
CA GLY A 70 -1.15 6.78 10.40
C GLY A 70 -0.05 6.90 11.44
N LEU A 71 1.22 6.71 11.08
CA LEU A 71 2.31 6.79 12.06
C LEU A 71 2.75 8.24 12.28
N SER A 72 3.02 9.00 11.21
CA SER A 72 3.55 10.36 11.34
C SER A 72 2.46 11.41 11.58
N GLY A 73 1.31 11.28 10.91
CA GLY A 73 0.17 12.22 11.02
C GLY A 73 -0.55 12.17 12.38
N VAL A 74 -0.71 10.98 12.97
CA VAL A 74 -1.25 10.84 14.33
C VAL A 74 -0.28 11.43 15.37
N SER A 75 1.02 11.24 15.18
CA SER A 75 2.05 11.79 16.08
C SER A 75 2.10 13.32 16.08
N THR A 76 1.67 13.95 14.99
CA THR A 76 1.56 15.43 14.89
C THR A 76 0.19 15.95 15.32
N LEU A 77 -0.69 15.09 15.83
CA LEU A 77 -2.05 15.42 16.31
C LEU A 77 -2.89 16.17 15.26
N ALA A 78 -2.67 15.88 13.98
CA ALA A 78 -3.40 16.52 12.90
C ALA A 78 -4.80 15.92 12.78
N VAL A 79 -5.84 16.75 12.93
CA VAL A 79 -7.25 16.33 12.77
C VAL A 79 -7.50 15.69 11.40
N GLY A 80 -6.82 16.18 10.35
CA GLY A 80 -6.89 15.61 9.01
C GLY A 80 -6.40 14.16 8.93
N SER A 81 -5.42 13.77 9.73
CA SER A 81 -4.91 12.40 9.75
C SER A 81 -5.90 11.41 10.35
N PHE A 82 -6.68 11.81 11.36
CA PHE A 82 -7.74 10.97 11.91
C PHE A 82 -8.82 10.66 10.86
N VAL A 83 -9.21 11.66 10.06
CA VAL A 83 -10.19 11.48 8.98
C VAL A 83 -9.63 10.58 7.87
N ALA A 84 -8.36 10.79 7.48
CA ALA A 84 -7.70 9.96 6.47
C ALA A 84 -7.60 8.50 6.91
N ILE A 85 -7.20 8.24 8.16
CA ILE A 85 -7.12 6.89 8.72
C ILE A 85 -8.50 6.25 8.81
N ALA A 86 -9.51 6.98 9.28
CA ALA A 86 -10.88 6.46 9.35
C ALA A 86 -11.38 6.05 7.95
N ALA A 87 -11.13 6.87 6.93
CA ALA A 87 -11.48 6.53 5.55
C ALA A 87 -10.71 5.31 5.02
N ILE A 88 -9.41 5.20 5.31
CA ILE A 88 -8.59 4.04 4.92
C ILE A 88 -9.11 2.76 5.61
N LEU A 89 -9.46 2.83 6.89
CA LEU A 89 -9.99 1.69 7.65
C LEU A 89 -11.35 1.25 7.10
N VAL A 90 -12.28 2.18 6.88
CA VAL A 90 -13.59 1.88 6.30
C VAL A 90 -13.44 1.29 4.90
N GLY A 91 -12.59 1.87 4.05
CA GLY A 91 -12.29 1.35 2.71
C GLY A 91 -11.72 -0.06 2.75
N GLY A 92 -10.78 -0.33 3.65
CA GLY A 92 -10.18 -1.65 3.84
C GLY A 92 -11.19 -2.70 4.31
N VAL A 93 -12.03 -2.36 5.30
CA VAL A 93 -13.08 -3.27 5.80
C VAL A 93 -14.12 -3.56 4.70
N CYS A 94 -14.55 -2.54 3.95
CA CYS A 94 -15.48 -2.71 2.84
C CYS A 94 -14.89 -3.60 1.74
N ALA A 95 -13.63 -3.36 1.35
CA ALA A 95 -12.95 -4.18 0.34
C ALA A 95 -12.79 -5.64 0.81
N PHE A 96 -12.42 -5.84 2.07
CA PHE A 96 -12.27 -7.17 2.66
C PHE A 96 -13.60 -7.92 2.70
N LYS A 97 -14.67 -7.28 3.17
CA LYS A 97 -16.03 -7.86 3.16
C LYS A 97 -16.51 -8.17 1.74
N TYR A 98 -16.23 -7.30 0.78
CA TYR A 98 -16.57 -7.54 -0.62
C TYR A 98 -15.83 -8.74 -1.21
N GLN A 99 -14.53 -8.86 -0.94
CA GLN A 99 -13.76 -10.02 -1.40
C GLN A 99 -14.25 -11.32 -0.75
N MET A 100 -14.50 -11.32 0.56
CA MET A 100 -15.08 -12.49 1.25
C MET A 100 -16.42 -12.91 0.63
N TRP A 101 -17.33 -11.95 0.43
CA TRP A 101 -18.63 -12.21 -0.18
C TRP A 101 -18.51 -12.76 -1.61
N ARG A 102 -17.54 -12.26 -2.40
CA ARG A 102 -17.26 -12.80 -3.74
C ARG A 102 -16.76 -14.23 -3.70
N ILE A 103 -15.81 -14.52 -2.80
CA ILE A 103 -15.23 -15.86 -2.65
C ILE A 103 -16.32 -16.86 -2.22
N GLU A 104 -17.16 -16.49 -1.25
CA GLU A 104 -18.27 -17.33 -0.76
C GLU A 104 -19.29 -17.66 -1.86
N ARG A 105 -19.53 -16.73 -2.81
CA ARG A 105 -20.41 -16.96 -3.97
C ARG A 105 -19.78 -17.74 -5.13
N SER A 106 -18.46 -17.89 -5.12
CA SER A 106 -17.72 -18.61 -6.17
C SER A 106 -17.57 -20.11 -5.88
N VAL A 107 -18.00 -20.56 -4.70
CA VAL A 107 -18.12 -21.97 -4.28
C VAL A 107 -19.52 -22.47 -4.58
#